data_AF-A0A967LB62-F1
#
_entry.id   AF-A0A967LB62-F1
#
_cell.length_a   1.000
_cell.length_b   1.000
_cell.length_c   1.000
_cell.angle_alpha   90.00
_cell.angle_beta   90.00
_cell.angle_gamma   90.00
#
_symmetry.space_group_name_H-M   'P 1'
#
loop_
_entity.id
_entity.type
_entity.pdbx_description
1 polymer ?
#
loop_
_entity_poly.entity_id
_entity_poly.type
_entity_poly.pdbx_seq_one_letter_code
_entity_poly.pdbx_strand_id
1 'polypeptide(L)'
;NPGNSGGPLVNIFGEIIGINVAIYSPDTVNQGFVGVGFSIPSNDVREVFDQILKRGRPMRGWLGVQSFDWEPWSRLETGFQGEKG
;
A
#
# COMPACT_ATOMS: atom_id res chain seq x y z
N ASN A 1 -17.95 4.64 2.18
CA ASN A 1 -18.06 3.92 3.46
C ASN A 1 -17.11 4.56 4.48
N PRO A 2 -17.50 5.70 5.06
CA PRO A 2 -16.74 6.30 6.15
C PRO A 2 -16.79 5.37 7.38
N GLY A 3 -15.63 5.09 7.99
CA GLY A 3 -15.57 4.42 9.32
C GLY A 3 -14.89 3.05 9.37
N ASN A 4 -14.51 2.45 8.25
CA ASN A 4 -13.68 1.24 8.23
C ASN A 4 -12.17 1.54 8.28
N SER A 5 -11.76 2.76 7.94
CA SER A 5 -10.36 3.21 8.04
C SER A 5 -9.82 3.04 9.46
N GLY A 6 -8.65 2.41 9.59
CA GLY A 6 -8.02 2.06 10.86
C GLY A 6 -8.41 0.67 11.40
N GLY A 7 -9.48 0.05 10.89
CA GLY A 7 -9.88 -1.30 11.26
C GLY A 7 -9.03 -2.40 10.59
N PRO A 8 -9.01 -3.62 11.16
CA PRO A 8 -8.25 -4.73 10.59
C PRO A 8 -8.89 -5.30 9.32
N LEU A 9 -8.05 -5.67 8.36
CA LEU A 9 -8.37 -6.63 7.31
C LEU A 9 -7.88 -8.01 7.76
N VAL A 10 -8.77 -9.00 7.79
CA VAL A 10 -8.47 -10.35 8.28
C VAL A 10 -8.64 -11.42 7.19
N ASN A 11 -7.84 -12.48 7.27
CA ASN A 11 -8.03 -13.66 6.43
C ASN A 11 -9.05 -14.64 7.06
N ILE A 12 -9.31 -15.76 6.38
CA ILE A 12 -10.27 -16.78 6.84
C ILE A 12 -9.87 -17.48 8.15
N PHE A 13 -8.62 -17.34 8.58
CA PHE A 13 -8.10 -17.87 9.84
C PHE A 13 -8.20 -16.85 10.99
N GLY A 14 -8.71 -15.63 10.73
CA GLY A 14 -8.79 -14.56 11.71
C GLY A 14 -7.47 -13.81 11.93
N GLU A 15 -6.47 -14.01 11.07
CA GLU A 15 -5.19 -13.32 11.17
C GLU A 15 -5.27 -11.95 10.50
N ILE A 16 -4.67 -10.93 11.10
CA ILE A 16 -4.60 -9.57 10.54
C ILE A 16 -3.59 -9.55 9.38
N ILE A 17 -4.09 -9.29 8.18
CA ILE A 17 -3.28 -9.19 6.96
C ILE A 17 -3.10 -7.75 6.47
N GLY A 18 -3.84 -6.80 7.03
CA GLY A 18 -3.66 -5.37 6.75
C GLY A 18 -4.53 -4.46 7.62
N ILE A 19 -4.35 -3.15 7.45
CA ILE A 19 -5.18 -2.11 8.05
C ILE A 19 -5.88 -1.35 6.93
N ASN A 20 -7.20 -1.28 6.98
CA ASN A 20 -8.00 -0.57 5.98
C ASN A 20 -7.69 0.93 6.03
N VAL A 21 -7.49 1.55 4.87
CA VAL A 21 -7.17 2.99 4.80
C VAL A 21 -8.15 3.75 3.92
N ALA A 22 -8.48 3.21 2.75
CA ALA A 22 -9.26 3.93 1.76
C ALA A 22 -10.18 2.99 0.97
N ILE A 23 -11.15 3.60 0.30
CA ILE A 23 -11.97 2.96 -0.72
C ILE A 23 -11.84 3.77 -2.01
N TYR A 24 -12.03 3.09 -3.14
CA TYR A 24 -12.26 3.80 -4.40
C TYR A 24 -13.73 4.22 -4.47
N SER A 25 -13.98 5.46 -4.90
CA SER A 25 -15.32 5.96 -5.24
C SER A 25 -15.24 6.75 -6.55
N PRO A 26 -15.96 6.33 -7.60
CA PRO A 26 -16.01 7.06 -8.87
C PRO A 26 -16.86 8.34 -8.79
N ASP A 27 -17.83 8.40 -7.87
CA ASP A 27 -18.61 9.61 -7.58
C ASP A 27 -17.88 10.44 -6.50
N THR A 28 -17.61 11.71 -6.83
CA THR A 28 -16.96 12.68 -5.94
C THR A 28 -17.92 13.39 -4.99
N VAL A 29 -19.22 13.40 -5.32
CA VAL A 29 -20.30 14.02 -4.55
C VAL A 29 -20.92 13.00 -3.59
N ASN A 30 -21.24 11.78 -4.05
CA ASN A 30 -21.78 10.70 -3.22
C ASN A 30 -20.75 9.58 -3.03
N GLN A 31 -19.80 9.79 -2.12
CA GLN A 31 -18.71 8.85 -1.90
C GLN A 31 -19.20 7.51 -1.32
N GLY A 32 -19.12 6.45 -2.13
CA GLY A 32 -19.64 5.12 -1.82
C GLY A 32 -18.60 4.03 -2.00
N PHE A 33 -18.74 2.91 -1.28
CA PHE A 33 -17.94 1.72 -1.57
C PHE A 33 -18.52 1.02 -2.79
N VAL A 34 -17.69 0.81 -3.83
CA VAL A 34 -18.10 0.18 -5.09
C VAL A 34 -17.41 -1.16 -5.35
N GLY A 35 -16.88 -1.80 -4.31
CA GLY A 35 -16.20 -3.10 -4.43
C GLY A 35 -14.67 -3.04 -4.44
N VAL A 36 -14.06 -1.85 -4.35
CA VAL A 36 -12.61 -1.68 -4.32
C VAL A 36 -12.18 -0.93 -3.06
N GLY A 37 -11.36 -1.60 -2.25
CA GLY A 37 -10.80 -1.08 -0.99
C GLY A 37 -9.29 -1.26 -0.96
N PHE A 38 -8.62 -0.38 -0.22
CA PHE A 38 -7.16 -0.36 -0.08
C PHE A 38 -6.77 -0.51 1.39
N SER A 39 -5.73 -1.31 1.62
CA SER A 39 -5.17 -1.57 2.95
C SER A 39 -3.65 -1.42 2.92
N ILE A 40 -3.08 -0.96 4.04
CA ILE A 40 -1.64 -1.08 4.29
C ILE A 40 -1.36 -2.52 4.76
N PRO A 41 -0.40 -3.24 4.17
CA PRO A 41 -0.06 -4.60 4.59
C PRO A 41 0.35 -4.69 6.07
N SER A 42 0.02 -5.79 6.74
CA SER A 42 0.32 -5.95 8.17
C SER A 42 1.81 -5.95 8.50
N ASN A 43 2.68 -6.38 7.58
CA ASN A 43 4.13 -6.33 7.75
C ASN A 43 4.65 -4.88 7.84
N ASP A 44 4.23 -4.02 6.91
CA ASP A 44 4.59 -2.59 6.91
C ASP A 44 4.08 -1.89 8.18
N VAL A 45 2.84 -2.19 8.59
CA VAL A 45 2.25 -1.67 9.82
C VAL A 45 3.06 -2.10 11.04
N ARG A 46 3.46 -3.38 11.12
CA ARG A 46 4.26 -3.92 12.23
C ARG A 46 5.61 -3.21 12.32
N GLU A 47 6.30 -3.03 11.20
CA GLU A 47 7.59 -2.33 11.18
C GLU A 47 7.46 -0.90 11.69
N VAL A 48 6.48 -0.15 11.19
CA VAL A 48 6.23 1.24 11.60
C VAL A 48 5.82 1.32 13.07
N PHE A 49 4.97 0.40 13.52
CA PHE A 49 4.51 0.33 14.91
C PHE A 49 5.68 0.10 15.88
N ASP A 50 6.57 -0.85 15.57
CA ASP A 50 7.75 -1.12 16.39
C ASP A 50 8.69 0.08 16.48
N GLN A 51 8.83 0.84 15.39
CA GLN A 51 9.63 2.07 15.39
C GLN A 51 9.00 3.16 16.26
N ILE A 52 7.68 3.33 16.19
CA ILE A 52 6.95 4.29 17.04
C ILE A 52 7.10 3.91 18.51
N LEU A 53 6.93 2.63 18.87
CA LEU A 53 7.12 2.17 20.25
C LEU A 53 8.53 2.44 20.77
N LYS A 54 9.56 2.20 19.95
CA LYS A 54 10.96 2.32 20.37
C LYS A 54 11.48 3.76 20.34
N ARG A 55 10.99 4.62 19.45
CA ARG A 55 11.60 5.93 19.13
C ARG A 55 10.60 7.09 19.13
N GLY A 56 9.33 6.84 19.37
CA GLY A 56 8.24 7.83 19.32
C GLY A 56 7.82 8.26 17.91
N ARG A 57 8.55 7.84 16.86
CA ARG A 57 8.24 8.16 15.46
C ARG A 57 8.87 7.15 14.48
N PRO A 58 8.31 6.98 13.28
CA PRO A 58 8.94 6.22 12.21
C PRO A 58 10.19 6.94 11.69
N MET A 59 11.23 6.18 11.35
CA MET A 59 12.43 6.65 10.68
C MET A 59 12.57 5.93 9.35
N ARG A 60 12.48 6.68 8.25
CA ARG A 60 12.67 6.14 6.90
C ARG A 60 14.09 6.43 6.42
N GLY A 61 14.81 5.38 6.02
CA GLY A 61 16.06 5.52 5.29
C GLY A 61 15.79 6.05 3.88
N TRP A 62 16.73 6.82 3.33
CA TRP A 62 16.66 7.32 1.96
C TRP A 62 17.92 6.91 1.22
N LEU A 63 17.76 6.19 0.10
CA LEU A 63 18.87 5.67 -0.70
C LEU A 63 19.57 6.75 -1.53
N GLY A 64 18.88 7.87 -1.82
CA GLY A 64 19.46 8.97 -2.62
C GLY A 64 19.36 8.80 -4.13
N VAL A 65 18.56 7.85 -4.62
CA VAL A 65 18.36 7.60 -6.05
C VAL A 65 16.92 7.94 -6.44
N GLN A 66 16.75 8.48 -7.64
CA GLN A 66 15.44 8.66 -8.28
C GLN A 66 15.37 7.77 -9.52
N SER A 67 14.28 7.04 -9.65
CA SER A 67 13.95 6.24 -10.82
C SER A 67 12.53 6.55 -11.27
N PHE A 68 12.22 6.16 -12.50
CA PHE A 68 10.88 6.29 -13.07
C PHE A 68 10.38 4.90 -13.44
N ASP A 69 9.06 4.72 -13.38
CA ASP A 69 8.45 3.50 -13.88
C ASP A 69 8.71 3.36 -15.38
N TRP A 70 8.94 2.13 -15.80
CA TRP A 70 9.20 1.83 -17.19
C TRP A 70 7.89 1.73 -17.94
N GLU A 71 7.68 2.67 -18.85
CA GLU A 71 6.59 2.56 -19.81
C GLU A 71 6.72 1.27 -20.64
N PRO A 72 5.60 0.61 -21.00
CA PRO A 72 5.64 -0.66 -21.71
C PRO A 72 6.49 -0.65 -22.99
N TRP A 73 6.48 0.47 -23.74
CA TRP A 73 7.25 0.61 -24.98
C TRP A 73 8.76 0.78 -24.73
N SER A 74 9.17 1.39 -23.63
CA SER A 74 10.59 1.59 -23.28
C SER A 74 11.36 0.27 -23.10
N ARG A 75 10.67 -0.83 -22.79
CA ARG A 75 11.28 -2.17 -22.71
C ARG A 75 11.70 -2.71 -24.08
N LEU A 76 10.94 -2.39 -25.13
CA LEU A 76 11.20 -2.86 -26.48
C LEU A 76 12.41 -2.14 -27.10
N GLU A 77 12.61 -0.86 -26.77
CA GLU A 77 13.69 -0.04 -27.31
C GLU A 77 15.05 -0.30 -26.65
N THR A 78 15.05 -0.69 -25.38
CA THR A 78 16.28 -0.91 -24.60
C THR A 78 16.81 -2.35 -24.68
N GLY A 79 16.06 -3.26 -25.30
CA GLY A 79 16.37 -4.70 -25.32
C GLY A 79 16.31 -5.35 -23.93
N PHE A 80 15.81 -4.65 -22.92
CA PHE A 80 15.72 -5.14 -21.55
C PHE A 80 14.53 -6.09 -21.42
N GLN A 81 14.82 -7.39 -21.31
CA GLN A 81 13.77 -8.42 -21.28
C GLN A 81 13.07 -8.57 -19.93
N GLY A 82 13.58 -7.96 -18.85
CA GLY A 82 13.02 -7.98 -17.50
C GLY A 82 12.76 -9.40 -16.96
N GLU A 83 13.55 -9.87 -16.01
CA GLU A 83 13.18 -11.12 -15.33
C GLU A 83 11.92 -10.91 -14.50
N LYS A 84 10.97 -11.84 -14.63
CA LYS A 84 9.74 -11.89 -13.83
C LYS A 84 10.13 -12.15 -12.38
N GLY A 85 10.19 -11.09 -11.58
CA GLY A 85 10.08 -11.12 -10.12
C GLY A 85 8.62 -11.10 -9.71
#